data_AF-A0A914YAV2-F1
#
_entry.id   AF-A0A914YAV2-F1
#
_cell.length_a   1.000
_cell.length_b   1.000
_cell.length_c   1.000
_cell.angle_alpha   90.00
_cell.angle_beta   90.00
_cell.angle_gamma   90.00
#
_symmetry.space_group_name_H-M   'P 1'
#
loop_
_entity.id
_entity.type
_entity.pdbx_description
1 polymer ?
#
loop_
_entity_poly.entity_id
_entity_poly.type
_entity_poly.pdbx_seq_one_letter_code
_entity_poly.pdbx_strand_id
1 'polypeptide(L)'
;MSLKNYIPKDVTQQSEFLKKYPEYDGRGIKIGIIDSDIVDKSLPGMQKTTDGLPKIIECFGKYLITIDTSKIVERNGKNYIIGLNAEKLYIPIKWKNPSDKWHLGSKSVFEIKMDGKKSGIFIDDFDKTDSKRKLAAMKNKTLNCIVWFDGKQWRACIYNTSLYNFQNLEKIEVLTHFEDEQEGALNSKSKLSCKISDDGNTLQFFGLYDDHATLVSHVLAANFPDNPESNGLAPGAQIVSIQACILEAAV
;
A
#
# COMPACT_ATOMS: atom_id res chain seq x y z
N MET A 1 10.82 6.94 -17.12
CA MET A 1 10.67 8.24 -17.82
C MET A 1 11.65 9.20 -17.14
N SER A 2 12.48 9.92 -17.89
CA SER A 2 13.46 10.85 -17.29
C SER A 2 12.76 12.16 -16.90
N LEU A 3 12.87 12.59 -15.65
CA LEU A 3 12.30 13.85 -15.13
C LEU A 3 13.04 15.09 -15.63
N LYS A 4 14.17 14.92 -16.32
CA LYS A 4 15.07 15.99 -16.77
C LYS A 4 14.36 17.10 -17.57
N ASN A 5 13.31 16.76 -18.32
CA ASN A 5 12.58 17.72 -19.15
C ASN A 5 11.34 18.33 -18.46
N TYR A 6 10.99 17.86 -17.27
CA TYR A 6 9.80 18.33 -16.54
C TYR A 6 10.15 19.24 -15.36
N ILE A 7 11.40 19.18 -14.87
CA ILE A 7 11.89 20.01 -13.78
C ILE A 7 12.90 21.01 -14.38
N PRO A 8 12.60 22.32 -14.43
CA PRO A 8 13.48 23.33 -15.02
C PRO A 8 14.65 23.67 -14.07
N LYS A 9 15.51 22.67 -13.81
CA LYS A 9 16.61 22.77 -12.84
C LYS A 9 17.57 23.91 -13.17
N ASP A 10 17.83 24.14 -14.46
CA ASP A 10 18.67 25.23 -14.96
C ASP A 10 18.10 26.61 -14.57
N VAL A 11 16.77 26.77 -14.63
CA VAL A 11 16.10 28.03 -14.23
C VAL A 11 16.18 28.21 -12.72
N THR A 12 15.99 27.13 -11.95
CA THR A 12 16.08 27.17 -10.48
C THR A 12 17.51 27.22 -9.95
N GLN A 13 18.52 27.03 -10.81
CA GLN A 13 19.94 26.92 -10.46
C GLN A 13 20.23 25.85 -9.39
N GLN A 14 19.38 24.82 -9.32
CA GLN A 14 19.47 23.78 -8.30
C GLN A 14 20.78 23.01 -8.41
N SER A 15 21.20 22.70 -9.65
CA SER A 15 22.45 22.00 -9.93
C SER A 15 23.67 22.79 -9.46
N GLU A 16 23.75 24.10 -9.71
CA GLU A 16 24.84 24.95 -9.20
C GLU A 16 24.81 25.07 -7.68
N PHE A 17 23.62 25.21 -7.09
CA PHE A 17 23.45 25.31 -5.65
C PHE A 17 23.97 24.06 -4.93
N LEU A 18 23.58 22.86 -5.39
CA LEU A 18 24.04 21.60 -4.80
C LEU A 18 25.52 21.32 -5.06
N LYS A 19 26.09 21.78 -6.19
CA LYS A 19 27.55 21.73 -6.39
C LYS A 19 28.30 22.56 -5.34
N LYS A 20 27.77 23.71 -4.95
CA LYS A 20 28.37 24.59 -3.93
C LYS A 20 28.10 24.10 -2.51
N TYR A 21 26.93 23.52 -2.27
CA TYR A 21 26.48 23.04 -0.96
C TYR A 21 25.92 21.60 -1.07
N PRO A 22 26.78 20.58 -1.19
CA PRO A 22 26.35 19.21 -1.46
C PRO A 22 25.39 18.60 -0.44
N GLU A 23 25.49 19.06 0.81
CA GLU A 23 24.68 18.58 1.94
C GLU A 23 23.32 19.29 2.06
N TYR A 24 23.06 20.30 1.23
CA TYR A 24 21.85 21.13 1.29
C TYR A 24 20.80 20.61 0.29
N ASP A 25 20.68 19.29 0.20
CA ASP A 25 19.78 18.55 -0.70
C ASP A 25 18.40 18.27 -0.08
N GLY A 26 18.11 18.87 1.08
CA GLY A 26 16.87 18.68 1.83
C GLY A 26 16.94 17.58 2.91
N ARG A 27 18.12 16.96 3.15
CA ARG A 27 18.28 16.04 4.29
C ARG A 27 17.86 16.67 5.61
N GLY A 28 17.19 15.89 6.45
CA GLY A 28 16.60 16.36 7.71
C GLY A 28 15.30 17.16 7.58
N ILE A 29 14.85 17.49 6.36
CA ILE A 29 13.58 18.18 6.11
C ILE A 29 12.46 17.18 5.83
N LYS A 30 11.27 17.46 6.38
CA LYS A 30 10.04 16.71 6.13
C LYS A 30 9.05 17.59 5.36
N ILE A 31 8.53 17.09 4.25
CA ILE A 31 7.58 17.79 3.38
C ILE A 31 6.22 17.11 3.49
N GLY A 32 5.18 17.87 3.81
CA GLY A 32 3.80 17.41 3.72
C GLY A 32 3.26 17.60 2.30
N ILE A 33 2.81 16.51 1.67
CA ILE A 33 2.17 16.54 0.35
C ILE A 33 0.67 16.39 0.56
N ILE A 34 -0.07 17.48 0.35
CA ILE A 34 -1.53 17.49 0.43
C ILE A 34 -2.07 17.47 -0.99
N ASP A 35 -2.65 16.33 -1.39
CA ASP A 35 -3.07 16.10 -2.77
C ASP A 35 -4.34 15.22 -2.82
N SER A 36 -4.86 14.96 -4.01
CA SER A 36 -6.07 14.16 -4.27
C SER A 36 -5.90 12.67 -3.94
N ASP A 37 -4.65 12.21 -3.88
CA ASP A 37 -4.23 10.83 -3.71
C ASP A 37 -3.02 10.71 -2.77
N ILE A 38 -2.60 9.48 -2.54
CA ILE A 38 -1.47 9.15 -1.67
C ILE A 38 -0.26 8.73 -2.51
N VAL A 39 0.93 9.02 -2.01
CA VAL A 39 2.19 8.83 -2.75
C VAL A 39 2.56 7.35 -2.85
N ASP A 40 2.84 6.90 -4.08
CA ASP A 40 3.31 5.54 -4.36
C ASP A 40 4.82 5.39 -4.11
N LYS A 41 5.16 4.80 -2.96
CA LYS A 41 6.55 4.46 -2.60
C LYS A 41 7.15 3.30 -3.41
N SER A 42 6.37 2.55 -4.19
CA SER A 42 6.89 1.48 -5.06
C SER A 42 7.54 2.04 -6.33
N LEU A 43 7.22 3.28 -6.71
CA LEU A 43 7.81 3.90 -7.89
C LEU A 43 9.28 4.26 -7.67
N PRO A 44 10.18 3.97 -8.65
CA PRO A 44 11.61 4.25 -8.52
C PRO A 44 11.90 5.68 -8.09
N GLY A 45 12.78 5.85 -7.09
CA GLY A 45 13.15 7.16 -6.56
C GLY A 45 12.35 7.60 -5.33
N MET A 46 11.29 6.84 -4.98
CA MET A 46 10.45 7.09 -3.81
C MET A 46 10.74 6.16 -2.63
N GLN A 47 11.86 5.42 -2.66
CA GLN A 47 12.21 4.45 -1.62
C GLN A 47 13.00 5.10 -0.48
N LYS A 48 14.11 5.78 -0.80
CA LYS A 48 15.07 6.28 0.18
C LYS A 48 15.53 7.70 -0.12
N THR A 49 15.84 8.46 0.92
CA THR A 49 16.56 9.74 0.83
C THR A 49 18.03 9.53 0.46
N THR A 50 18.75 10.61 0.16
CA THR A 50 20.19 10.58 -0.16
C THR A 50 21.05 10.07 0.99
N ASP A 51 20.59 10.20 2.23
CA ASP A 51 21.21 9.67 3.46
C ASP A 51 20.64 8.29 3.89
N GLY A 52 19.85 7.65 3.03
CA GLY A 52 19.41 6.26 3.19
C GLY A 52 18.19 6.04 4.09
N LEU A 53 17.58 7.11 4.60
CA LEU A 53 16.34 7.05 5.38
C LEU A 53 15.13 6.74 4.49
N PRO A 54 14.02 6.22 5.04
CA PRO A 54 12.79 6.05 4.29
C PRO A 54 12.31 7.38 3.70
N LYS A 55 11.99 7.38 2.41
CA LYS A 55 11.57 8.59 1.69
C LYS A 55 10.16 9.03 2.09
N ILE A 56 9.22 8.10 2.15
CA ILE A 56 7.84 8.38 2.60
C ILE A 56 7.70 7.75 3.98
N ILE A 57 7.48 8.58 4.98
CA ILE A 57 7.49 8.18 6.38
C ILE A 57 6.09 7.97 6.94
N GLU A 58 5.07 8.57 6.34
CA GLU A 58 3.70 8.44 6.81
C GLU A 58 2.72 8.77 5.69
N CYS A 59 1.54 8.13 5.75
CA CYS A 59 0.44 8.34 4.82
C CYS A 59 -0.87 8.48 5.58
N PHE A 60 -1.57 9.58 5.36
CA PHE A 60 -2.92 9.82 5.85
C PHE A 60 -3.87 9.88 4.66
N GLY A 61 -4.93 9.08 4.68
CA GLY A 61 -5.91 9.12 3.61
C GLY A 61 -7.24 8.50 3.96
N LYS A 62 -8.17 8.58 3.02
CA LYS A 62 -9.51 8.01 3.19
C LYS A 62 -9.40 6.50 3.10
N TYR A 63 -9.81 5.82 4.18
CA TYR A 63 -9.95 4.37 4.12
C TYR A 63 -11.06 3.98 3.14
N LEU A 64 -10.69 3.09 2.23
CA LEU A 64 -11.60 2.48 1.27
C LEU A 64 -12.62 1.60 1.97
N ILE A 65 -12.14 0.86 2.96
CA ILE A 65 -12.94 -0.07 3.74
C ILE A 65 -12.28 -0.31 5.09
N THR A 66 -13.11 -0.48 6.11
CA THR A 66 -12.71 -0.89 7.46
C THR A 66 -13.39 -2.22 7.75
N ILE A 67 -12.61 -3.23 8.12
CA ILE A 67 -13.06 -4.58 8.41
C ILE A 67 -12.80 -4.86 9.88
N ASP A 68 -13.84 -5.34 10.58
CA ASP A 68 -13.71 -5.89 11.92
C ASP A 68 -13.06 -7.27 11.82
N THR A 69 -11.92 -7.44 12.49
CA THR A 69 -11.12 -8.65 12.55
C THR A 69 -11.05 -9.21 13.99
N SER A 70 -11.97 -8.82 14.86
CA SER A 70 -12.00 -9.22 16.28
C SER A 70 -12.24 -10.72 16.51
N LYS A 71 -12.72 -11.46 15.50
CA LYS A 71 -12.87 -12.90 15.61
C LYS A 71 -11.53 -13.61 15.49
N ILE A 72 -11.06 -14.20 16.59
CA ILE A 72 -9.78 -14.92 16.65
C ILE A 72 -10.01 -16.44 16.54
N VAL A 73 -9.15 -17.10 15.77
CA VAL A 73 -9.06 -18.56 15.69
C VAL A 73 -7.61 -19.01 15.85
N GLU A 74 -7.42 -20.27 16.25
CA GLU A 74 -6.11 -20.88 16.46
C GLU A 74 -5.96 -22.15 15.60
N ARG A 75 -4.74 -22.44 15.13
CA ARG A 75 -4.46 -23.65 14.35
C ARG A 75 -4.49 -24.89 15.24
N ASN A 76 -4.15 -24.76 16.52
CA ASN A 76 -4.11 -25.88 17.47
C ASN A 76 -3.27 -27.05 16.92
N GLY A 77 -2.06 -26.75 16.43
CA GLY A 77 -1.14 -27.74 15.86
C GLY A 77 -1.47 -28.23 14.44
N LYS A 78 -2.54 -27.75 13.82
CA LYS A 78 -2.91 -28.09 12.44
C LYS A 78 -2.19 -27.22 11.42
N ASN A 79 -2.23 -27.60 10.14
CA ASN A 79 -1.75 -26.78 9.02
C ASN A 79 -2.83 -25.84 8.43
N TYR A 80 -4.01 -25.78 9.04
CA TYR A 80 -5.12 -24.94 8.62
C TYR A 80 -5.81 -24.28 9.82
N ILE A 81 -6.54 -23.21 9.54
CA ILE A 81 -7.54 -22.61 10.43
C ILE A 81 -8.95 -22.81 9.85
N ILE A 82 -9.98 -22.63 10.68
CA ILE A 82 -11.37 -22.61 10.23
C ILE A 82 -11.76 -21.16 9.92
N GLY A 83 -12.11 -20.90 8.66
CA GLY A 83 -12.56 -19.60 8.18
C GLY A 83 -13.95 -19.22 8.66
N LEU A 84 -14.36 -18.00 8.32
CA LEU A 84 -15.66 -17.45 8.73
C LEU A 84 -16.86 -18.20 8.15
N ASN A 85 -16.68 -18.88 7.02
CA ASN A 85 -17.72 -19.69 6.35
C ASN A 85 -17.53 -21.19 6.61
N ALA A 86 -16.85 -21.54 7.72
CA ALA A 86 -16.52 -22.92 8.12
C ALA A 86 -15.62 -23.69 7.14
N GLU A 87 -14.97 -23.00 6.21
CA GLU A 87 -14.00 -23.57 5.29
C GLU A 87 -12.64 -23.82 5.98
N LYS A 88 -11.88 -24.80 5.47
CA LYS A 88 -10.48 -24.98 5.88
C LYS A 88 -9.59 -24.04 5.07
N LEU A 89 -8.79 -23.23 5.76
CA LEU A 89 -7.81 -22.32 5.17
C LEU A 89 -6.41 -22.80 5.53
N TYR A 90 -5.69 -23.40 4.57
CA TYR A 90 -4.32 -23.87 4.80
C TYR A 90 -3.36 -22.68 4.87
N ILE A 91 -2.69 -22.59 6.01
CA ILE A 91 -1.76 -21.51 6.31
C ILE A 91 -0.37 -21.89 5.79
N PRO A 92 0.26 -21.05 4.93
CA PRO A 92 1.61 -21.28 4.43
C PRO A 92 2.62 -21.39 5.57
N ILE A 93 3.56 -22.33 5.47
CA ILE A 93 4.62 -22.54 6.48
C ILE A 93 5.48 -21.27 6.67
N LYS A 94 5.63 -20.48 5.61
CA LYS A 94 6.36 -19.19 5.64
C LYS A 94 5.70 -18.12 6.51
N TRP A 95 4.39 -18.23 6.81
CA TRP A 95 3.71 -17.26 7.67
C TRP A 95 4.00 -17.58 9.12
N LYS A 96 4.93 -16.82 9.69
CA LYS A 96 5.26 -16.88 11.11
C LYS A 96 4.12 -16.26 11.90
N ASN A 97 3.74 -16.90 13.01
CA ASN A 97 2.80 -16.37 13.98
C ASN A 97 3.11 -17.02 15.35
N PRO A 98 3.93 -16.39 16.20
CA PRO A 98 4.33 -16.98 17.47
C PRO A 98 3.17 -17.23 18.46
N SER A 99 2.08 -16.47 18.36
CA SER A 99 0.94 -16.59 19.28
C SER A 99 -0.09 -17.63 18.83
N ASP A 100 0.00 -18.10 17.59
CA ASP A 100 -1.02 -18.89 16.89
C ASP A 100 -2.43 -18.25 16.86
N LYS A 101 -2.55 -16.96 17.18
CA LYS A 101 -3.81 -16.21 17.09
C LYS A 101 -3.98 -15.62 15.69
N TRP A 102 -5.05 -16.02 15.01
CA TRP A 102 -5.39 -15.55 13.66
C TRP A 102 -6.70 -14.79 13.70
N HIS A 103 -6.63 -13.51 13.40
CA HIS A 103 -7.76 -12.60 13.38
C HIS A 103 -8.46 -12.72 12.02
N LEU A 104 -9.78 -12.91 12.03
CA LEU A 104 -10.57 -13.13 10.84
C LEU A 104 -11.59 -12.01 10.67
N GLY A 105 -11.67 -11.49 9.46
CA GLY A 105 -12.65 -10.48 9.09
C GLY A 105 -13.27 -10.75 7.73
N SER A 106 -14.45 -10.18 7.52
CA SER A 106 -15.15 -10.28 6.25
C SER A 106 -15.97 -9.03 5.99
N LYS A 107 -16.05 -8.61 4.74
CA LYS A 107 -16.88 -7.48 4.35
C LYS A 107 -17.33 -7.56 2.90
N SER A 108 -18.47 -6.94 2.60
CA SER A 108 -18.97 -6.91 1.23
C SER A 108 -18.07 -6.04 0.34
N VAL A 109 -17.77 -6.52 -0.86
CA VAL A 109 -17.02 -5.76 -1.88
C VAL A 109 -17.77 -4.47 -2.25
N PHE A 110 -19.10 -4.44 -2.09
CA PHE A 110 -19.92 -3.25 -2.37
C PHE A 110 -19.78 -2.13 -1.33
N GLU A 111 -19.26 -2.44 -0.15
CA GLU A 111 -19.01 -1.44 0.90
C GLU A 111 -17.68 -0.71 0.71
N ILE A 112 -16.90 -1.10 -0.31
CA ILE A 112 -15.69 -0.41 -0.70
C ILE A 112 -16.09 0.97 -1.24
N LYS A 113 -15.63 2.01 -0.54
CA LYS A 113 -15.90 3.42 -0.85
C LYS A 113 -15.04 3.88 -2.03
N MET A 114 -15.37 3.42 -3.23
CA MET A 114 -14.76 3.85 -4.50
C MET A 114 -15.81 4.24 -5.53
N ASP A 115 -15.44 5.13 -6.44
CA ASP A 115 -16.16 5.29 -7.70
C ASP A 115 -16.21 3.95 -8.44
N GLY A 116 -17.38 3.59 -8.98
CA GLY A 116 -17.65 2.26 -9.55
C GLY A 116 -16.71 1.80 -10.68
N LYS A 117 -15.82 2.65 -11.19
CA LYS A 117 -14.74 2.29 -12.13
C LYS A 117 -13.50 1.68 -11.45
N LYS A 118 -13.27 1.95 -10.16
CA LYS A 118 -12.03 1.63 -9.42
C LYS A 118 -12.17 0.41 -8.49
N SER A 119 -13.40 -0.05 -8.19
CA SER A 119 -13.67 -1.26 -7.40
C SER A 119 -13.14 -2.55 -8.05
N GLY A 120 -12.81 -2.50 -9.35
CA GLY A 120 -12.09 -3.55 -10.06
C GLY A 120 -10.71 -3.84 -9.48
N ILE A 121 -10.07 -2.91 -8.77
CA ILE A 121 -8.68 -3.07 -8.31
C ILE A 121 -8.54 -4.22 -7.31
N PHE A 122 -9.43 -4.36 -6.32
CA PHE A 122 -9.45 -5.53 -5.41
C PHE A 122 -9.75 -6.87 -6.11
N ILE A 123 -10.15 -6.83 -7.39
CA ILE A 123 -10.59 -7.97 -8.21
C ILE A 123 -9.55 -8.29 -9.30
N ASP A 124 -8.87 -7.26 -9.81
CA ASP A 124 -7.94 -7.26 -10.94
C ASP A 124 -6.55 -7.78 -10.55
N ASP A 125 -6.25 -7.82 -9.25
CA ASP A 125 -4.96 -8.28 -8.70
C ASP A 125 -4.65 -9.75 -8.90
N PHE A 126 -5.57 -10.49 -9.50
CA PHE A 126 -5.43 -11.93 -9.65
C PHE A 126 -5.49 -12.42 -11.10
N ASP A 127 -5.73 -11.53 -12.09
CA ASP A 127 -5.41 -11.64 -13.54
C ASP A 127 -6.07 -10.45 -14.26
N LYS A 128 -5.28 -9.62 -14.96
CA LYS A 128 -5.74 -8.40 -15.65
C LYS A 128 -6.60 -8.67 -16.88
N THR A 129 -6.68 -9.91 -17.35
CA THR A 129 -7.36 -10.22 -18.62
C THR A 129 -8.88 -10.36 -18.50
N ASP A 130 -9.48 -10.37 -17.29
CA ASP A 130 -10.91 -10.66 -17.16
C ASP A 130 -11.67 -10.06 -15.94
N SER A 131 -11.44 -8.79 -15.64
CA SER A 131 -12.06 -8.03 -14.53
C SER A 131 -13.59 -8.23 -14.42
N LYS A 132 -14.28 -8.09 -15.57
CA LYS A 132 -15.74 -8.11 -15.63
C LYS A 132 -16.31 -9.51 -15.46
N ARG A 133 -15.68 -10.56 -16.02
CA ARG A 133 -16.14 -11.95 -15.80
C ARG A 133 -15.78 -12.43 -14.39
N LYS A 134 -14.66 -12.02 -13.79
CA LYS A 134 -14.31 -12.36 -12.40
C LYS A 134 -15.24 -11.73 -11.38
N LEU A 135 -15.60 -10.46 -11.55
CA LEU A 135 -16.60 -9.80 -10.72
C LEU A 135 -17.98 -10.48 -10.86
N ALA A 136 -18.35 -10.91 -12.07
CA ALA A 136 -19.57 -11.68 -12.30
C ALA A 136 -19.51 -13.11 -11.73
N ALA A 137 -18.31 -13.72 -11.67
CA ALA A 137 -18.08 -15.07 -11.14
C ALA A 137 -17.96 -15.13 -9.61
N MET A 138 -17.76 -13.99 -8.92
CA MET A 138 -17.86 -13.91 -7.46
C MET A 138 -19.29 -14.18 -7.01
N LYS A 139 -19.62 -15.46 -6.78
CA LYS A 139 -20.90 -15.89 -6.20
C LYS A 139 -21.16 -15.19 -4.86
N ASN A 140 -20.12 -15.11 -4.03
CA ASN A 140 -20.13 -14.35 -2.78
C ASN A 140 -19.25 -13.11 -2.96
N LYS A 141 -19.90 -11.95 -3.11
CA LYS A 141 -19.25 -10.65 -3.33
C LYS A 141 -18.65 -10.11 -2.04
N THR A 142 -17.76 -10.89 -1.45
CA THR A 142 -17.25 -10.72 -0.10
C THR A 142 -15.73 -10.79 -0.12
N LEU A 143 -15.08 -9.82 0.51
CA LEU A 143 -13.66 -9.87 0.84
C LEU A 143 -13.50 -10.52 2.20
N ASN A 144 -12.65 -11.52 2.30
CA ASN A 144 -12.25 -12.09 3.58
C ASN A 144 -10.80 -11.67 3.86
N CYS A 145 -10.46 -11.56 5.14
CA CYS A 145 -9.10 -11.28 5.53
C CYS A 145 -8.66 -12.12 6.72
N ILE A 146 -7.34 -12.32 6.78
CA ILE A 146 -6.63 -12.91 7.91
C ILE A 146 -5.61 -11.89 8.38
N VAL A 147 -5.61 -11.57 9.67
CA VAL A 147 -4.64 -10.69 10.31
C VAL A 147 -3.89 -11.46 11.39
N TRP A 148 -2.59 -11.25 11.50
CA TRP A 148 -1.76 -11.88 12.52
C TRP A 148 -0.50 -11.07 12.80
N PHE A 149 0.13 -11.31 13.94
CA PHE A 149 1.43 -10.73 14.26
C PHE A 149 2.53 -11.76 13.98
N ASP A 150 3.52 -11.41 13.15
CA ASP A 150 4.56 -12.36 12.72
C ASP A 150 5.75 -12.51 13.69
N GLY A 151 5.69 -11.81 14.82
CA GLY A 151 6.77 -11.67 15.80
C GLY A 151 7.57 -10.39 15.63
N LYS A 152 7.37 -9.65 14.53
CA LYS A 152 8.00 -8.35 14.27
C LYS A 152 6.99 -7.26 13.94
N GLN A 153 6.01 -7.57 13.09
CA GLN A 153 5.00 -6.62 12.63
C GLN A 153 3.67 -7.32 12.33
N TRP A 154 2.62 -6.51 12.25
CA TRP A 154 1.30 -6.99 11.86
C TRP A 154 1.23 -7.29 10.38
N ARG A 155 0.56 -8.38 10.03
CA ARG A 155 0.38 -8.88 8.68
C ARG A 155 -1.09 -9.02 8.37
N ALA A 156 -1.46 -8.74 7.13
CA ALA A 156 -2.81 -8.94 6.62
C ALA A 156 -2.79 -9.67 5.28
N CYS A 157 -3.67 -10.65 5.11
CA CYS A 157 -3.93 -11.31 3.83
C CYS A 157 -5.39 -11.06 3.45
N ILE A 158 -5.65 -10.67 2.20
CA ILE A 158 -7.01 -10.54 1.65
C ILE A 158 -7.23 -11.67 0.66
N TYR A 159 -8.36 -12.36 0.76
CA TYR A 159 -8.69 -13.48 -0.11
C TYR A 159 -10.19 -13.57 -0.39
N ASN A 160 -10.54 -14.20 -1.51
CA ASN A 160 -11.91 -14.55 -1.86
C ASN A 160 -11.97 -16.05 -2.20
N THR A 161 -12.71 -16.81 -1.39
CA THR A 161 -12.83 -18.27 -1.53
C THR A 161 -13.59 -18.72 -2.78
N SER A 162 -14.34 -17.83 -3.44
CA SER A 162 -15.05 -18.12 -4.69
C SER A 162 -14.18 -17.91 -5.94
N LEU A 163 -13.13 -17.08 -5.85
CA LEU A 163 -12.21 -16.81 -6.96
C LEU A 163 -11.02 -17.77 -7.00
N TYR A 164 -10.64 -18.34 -5.85
CA TYR A 164 -9.59 -19.34 -5.76
C TYR A 164 -10.21 -20.69 -5.44
N ASN A 165 -10.04 -21.65 -6.34
CA ASN A 165 -10.28 -23.07 -6.05
C ASN A 165 -9.27 -23.63 -5.00
N PHE A 166 -8.56 -22.74 -4.30
CA PHE A 166 -7.44 -23.04 -3.45
C PHE A 166 -7.80 -22.72 -2.01
N GLN A 167 -7.95 -23.78 -1.22
CA GLN A 167 -7.76 -23.72 0.23
C GLN A 167 -6.30 -23.37 0.60
N ASN A 168 -5.40 -23.20 -0.39
CA ASN A 168 -3.98 -22.89 -0.22
C ASN A 168 -3.70 -21.38 -0.45
N LEU A 169 -3.26 -20.69 0.60
CA LEU A 169 -2.97 -19.25 0.60
C LEU A 169 -1.53 -18.90 0.18
N GLU A 170 -0.71 -19.87 -0.26
CA GLU A 170 0.71 -19.66 -0.56
C GLU A 170 1.00 -18.57 -1.60
N LYS A 171 0.09 -18.43 -2.56
CA LYS A 171 0.17 -17.47 -3.68
C LYS A 171 -0.48 -16.12 -3.36
N ILE A 172 -1.12 -15.99 -2.20
CA ILE A 172 -1.77 -14.75 -1.81
C ILE A 172 -0.73 -13.84 -1.18
N GLU A 173 -0.79 -12.58 -1.56
CA GLU A 173 0.10 -11.55 -1.08
C GLU A 173 -0.26 -11.12 0.33
N VAL A 174 0.77 -10.73 1.10
CA VAL A 174 0.65 -10.34 2.49
C VAL A 174 1.03 -8.88 2.61
N LEU A 175 0.12 -8.10 3.17
CA LEU A 175 0.24 -6.68 3.45
C LEU A 175 0.74 -6.48 4.90
N THR A 176 1.23 -5.29 5.19
CA THR A 176 1.60 -4.82 6.52
C THR A 176 1.25 -3.34 6.64
N HIS A 177 1.47 -2.75 7.81
CA HIS A 177 1.47 -1.29 7.95
C HIS A 177 2.34 -0.63 6.90
N PHE A 178 1.84 0.45 6.32
CA PHE A 178 2.58 1.26 5.36
C PHE A 178 3.95 1.71 5.88
N GLU A 179 4.06 2.06 7.16
CA GLU A 179 5.31 2.52 7.77
C GLU A 179 6.36 1.40 7.93
N ASP A 180 5.91 0.15 8.10
CA ASP A 180 6.76 -1.02 8.39
C ASP A 180 7.23 -1.75 7.11
N GLU A 181 6.88 -1.26 5.94
CA GLU A 181 7.30 -1.79 4.64
C GLU A 181 8.70 -1.27 4.28
N GLN A 182 9.75 -2.00 4.68
CA GLN A 182 11.16 -1.62 4.43
C GLN A 182 11.65 -1.84 2.99
N GLU A 183 11.00 -2.73 2.25
CA GLU A 183 11.27 -2.98 0.83
C GLU A 183 10.01 -2.65 0.06
N GLY A 184 10.14 -1.79 -0.95
CA GLY A 184 9.04 -1.29 -1.74
C GLY A 184 8.08 -2.40 -2.17
N ALA A 185 6.95 -2.46 -1.49
CA ALA A 185 5.75 -3.06 -2.00
C ALA A 185 4.55 -2.45 -1.27
N LEU A 186 4.22 -1.20 -1.65
CA LEU A 186 2.86 -1.08 -2.18
C LEU A 186 2.80 -2.16 -3.25
N ASN A 187 1.99 -3.17 -3.01
CA ASN A 187 1.87 -4.33 -3.88
C ASN A 187 1.97 -3.86 -5.34
N SER A 188 3.02 -4.30 -6.04
CA SER A 188 3.33 -3.88 -7.41
C SER A 188 2.20 -4.13 -8.42
N LYS A 189 1.19 -4.92 -8.03
CA LYS A 189 -0.02 -5.23 -8.80
C LYS A 189 -1.26 -4.48 -8.30
N SER A 190 -1.47 -4.37 -6.97
CA SER A 190 -2.72 -3.85 -6.38
C SER A 190 -2.72 -2.40 -5.94
N LYS A 191 -1.55 -1.79 -5.73
CA LYS A 191 -1.47 -0.43 -5.17
C LYS A 191 -2.29 -0.28 -3.87
N LEU A 192 -2.39 -1.35 -3.07
CA LEU A 192 -3.06 -1.35 -1.76
C LEU A 192 -2.02 -1.31 -0.64
N SER A 193 -2.37 -0.60 0.43
CA SER A 193 -1.71 -0.74 1.72
C SER A 193 -2.76 -0.74 2.84
N CYS A 194 -2.33 -1.06 4.05
CA CYS A 194 -3.24 -1.25 5.16
C CYS A 194 -2.73 -0.61 6.45
N LYS A 195 -3.68 -0.40 7.36
CA LYS A 195 -3.44 -0.08 8.76
C LYS A 195 -4.16 -1.10 9.61
N ILE A 196 -3.44 -1.65 10.58
CA ILE A 196 -3.96 -2.63 11.53
C ILE A 196 -3.96 -1.98 12.91
N SER A 197 -5.13 -1.85 13.54
CA SER A 197 -5.24 -1.23 14.87
C SER A 197 -5.91 -2.16 15.87
N ASP A 198 -5.97 -1.71 17.12
CA ASP A 198 -6.72 -2.37 18.18
C ASP A 198 -6.27 -3.82 18.42
N ASP A 199 -4.95 -4.04 18.46
CA ASP A 199 -4.34 -5.37 18.64
C ASP A 199 -4.81 -6.39 17.59
N GLY A 200 -4.89 -5.96 16.33
CA GLY A 200 -5.29 -6.80 15.21
C GLY A 200 -6.81 -6.91 15.00
N ASN A 201 -7.63 -6.22 15.80
CA ASN A 201 -9.10 -6.29 15.71
C ASN A 201 -9.71 -5.37 14.65
N THR A 202 -8.93 -4.43 14.13
CA THR A 202 -9.39 -3.52 13.08
C THR A 202 -8.40 -3.52 11.93
N LEU A 203 -8.89 -3.82 10.73
CA LEU A 203 -8.12 -3.74 9.49
C LEU A 203 -8.70 -2.68 8.57
N GLN A 204 -7.89 -1.70 8.18
CA GLN A 204 -8.30 -0.62 7.29
C GLN A 204 -7.43 -0.62 6.05
N PHE A 205 -8.04 -0.48 4.88
CA PHE A 205 -7.32 -0.37 3.61
C PHE A 205 -7.40 1.03 3.06
N PHE A 206 -6.31 1.45 2.46
CA PHE A 206 -6.25 2.59 1.57
C PHE A 206 -5.56 2.15 0.30
N GLY A 207 -5.95 2.74 -0.81
CA GLY A 207 -5.37 2.43 -2.11
C GLY A 207 -4.86 3.70 -2.74
N LEU A 208 -3.82 3.54 -3.55
CA LEU A 208 -3.32 4.61 -4.39
C LEU A 208 -4.22 4.65 -5.63
N TYR A 209 -4.95 5.74 -5.80
CA TYR A 209 -5.72 5.98 -7.01
C TYR A 209 -5.29 7.33 -7.53
N ASP A 210 -5.01 7.38 -8.83
CA ASP A 210 -4.26 8.50 -9.41
C ASP A 210 -2.76 8.40 -9.08
N ASP A 211 -1.94 8.95 -9.96
CA ASP A 211 -0.49 9.03 -9.77
C ASP A 211 -0.08 10.51 -9.52
N HIS A 212 -1.06 11.41 -9.28
CA HIS A 212 -0.86 12.85 -9.20
C HIS A 212 0.04 13.24 -8.02
N ALA A 213 -0.29 12.85 -6.78
CA ALA A 213 0.53 13.07 -5.60
C ALA A 213 1.94 12.48 -5.78
N THR A 214 2.02 11.36 -6.48
CA THR A 214 3.27 10.67 -6.75
C THR A 214 4.14 11.45 -7.74
N LEU A 215 3.57 12.01 -8.79
CA LEU A 215 4.27 12.89 -9.73
C LEU A 215 4.74 14.18 -9.05
N VAL A 216 3.89 14.80 -8.23
CA VAL A 216 4.25 15.98 -7.42
C VAL A 216 5.42 15.65 -6.51
N SER A 217 5.36 14.51 -5.82
CA SER A 217 6.43 14.04 -4.94
C SER A 217 7.73 13.73 -5.68
N HIS A 218 7.65 13.22 -6.92
CA HIS A 218 8.82 12.99 -7.75
C HIS A 218 9.55 14.28 -8.10
N VAL A 219 8.80 15.30 -8.53
CA VAL A 219 9.35 16.62 -8.85
C VAL A 219 10.04 17.23 -7.63
N LEU A 220 9.43 17.05 -6.45
CA LEU A 220 9.95 17.63 -5.22
C LEU A 220 11.16 16.89 -4.67
N ALA A 221 11.13 15.56 -4.54
CA ALA A 221 12.08 14.86 -3.67
C ALA A 221 12.48 13.45 -4.13
N ALA A 222 12.23 13.06 -5.39
CA ALA A 222 12.73 11.78 -5.89
C ALA A 222 14.25 11.69 -5.77
N ASN A 223 14.76 10.51 -5.42
CA ASN A 223 16.18 10.25 -5.26
C ASN A 223 16.62 9.06 -6.12
N PHE A 224 17.44 9.33 -7.13
CA PHE A 224 18.05 8.37 -8.04
C PHE A 224 19.57 8.41 -7.86
N PRO A 225 20.15 7.59 -6.94
CA PRO A 225 21.58 7.59 -6.67
C PRO A 225 22.44 7.34 -7.92
N ASP A 226 22.00 6.43 -8.78
CA ASP A 226 22.71 6.05 -10.01
C ASP A 226 22.48 7.04 -11.18
N ASN A 227 21.52 7.96 -11.03
CA ASN A 227 21.22 8.96 -12.06
C ASN A 227 20.75 10.29 -11.43
N PRO A 228 21.66 11.05 -10.77
CA PRO A 228 21.30 12.25 -10.01
C PRO A 228 20.61 13.35 -10.83
N GLU A 229 20.81 13.37 -12.15
CA GLU A 229 20.11 14.26 -13.08
C GLU A 229 18.59 14.07 -13.03
N SER A 230 18.12 12.87 -12.66
CA SER A 230 16.70 12.54 -12.50
C SER A 230 16.13 12.84 -11.12
N ASN A 231 16.94 13.32 -10.17
CA ASN A 231 16.47 13.68 -8.83
C ASN A 231 15.36 14.74 -8.88
N GLY A 232 14.52 14.75 -7.85
CA GLY A 232 13.71 15.92 -7.53
C GLY A 232 14.57 17.10 -7.09
N LEU A 233 13.91 18.20 -6.72
CA LEU A 233 14.59 19.41 -6.24
C LEU A 233 15.31 19.21 -4.90
N ALA A 234 14.75 18.41 -4.00
CA ALA A 234 15.26 18.14 -2.66
C ALA A 234 15.33 16.61 -2.40
N PRO A 235 16.26 15.88 -3.04
CA PRO A 235 16.34 14.42 -2.96
C PRO A 235 16.71 13.87 -1.57
N GLY A 236 17.15 14.72 -0.64
CA GLY A 236 17.37 14.36 0.76
C GLY A 236 16.11 14.45 1.64
N ALA A 237 15.04 15.10 1.19
CA ALA A 237 13.85 15.32 2.02
C ALA A 237 13.00 14.06 2.19
N GLN A 238 12.36 13.93 3.35
CA GLN A 238 11.33 12.91 3.62
C GLN A 238 9.92 13.49 3.35
N ILE A 239 8.95 12.61 3.12
CA ILE A 239 7.59 12.96 2.71
C ILE A 239 6.57 12.38 3.70
N VAL A 240 5.61 13.21 4.10
CA VAL A 240 4.34 12.80 4.70
C VAL A 240 3.26 13.01 3.64
N SER A 241 2.62 11.94 3.20
CA SER A 241 1.55 12.01 2.20
C SER A 241 0.20 12.17 2.89
N ILE A 242 -0.61 13.12 2.43
CA ILE A 242 -1.92 13.43 2.98
C ILE A 242 -2.90 13.53 1.81
N GLN A 243 -3.78 12.57 1.69
CA GLN A 243 -4.90 12.66 0.78
C GLN A 243 -5.93 13.64 1.36
N ALA A 244 -6.09 14.79 0.72
CA ALA A 244 -7.21 15.68 0.89
C ALA A 244 -8.31 15.28 -0.09
N CYS A 245 -9.53 15.07 0.41
CA CYS A 245 -10.68 14.92 -0.49
C CYS A 245 -10.82 16.20 -1.31
N ILE A 246 -10.78 16.07 -2.65
CA ILE A 246 -11.36 17.08 -3.52
C ILE A 246 -12.82 17.20 -3.08
N LEU A 247 -13.24 18.39 -2.67
CA LEU A 247 -14.65 18.73 -2.58
C LEU A 247 -15.23 18.47 -3.96
N GLU A 248 -15.87 17.32 -4.17
CA GLU A 248 -16.87 17.25 -5.22
C GLU A 248 -17.91 18.29 -4.81
N ALA A 249 -17.86 19.45 -5.48
CA ALA A 249 -18.92 20.42 -5.39
C ALA A 249 -20.19 19.66 -5.72
N ALA A 250 -21.08 19.54 -4.73
CA ALA A 250 -22.43 19.09 -4.96
C ALA A 250 -23.05 20.07 -5.96
N VAL A 251 -23.11 19.66 -7.23
CA VAL A 251 -23.88 20.33 -8.27
C VAL A 251 -25.24 19.68 -8.34
#